data_AF-A0A9R1NM28-F1
#
_entry.id   AF-A0A9R1NM28-F1
#
_cell.length_a   1.000
_cell.length_b   1.000
_cell.length_c   1.000
_cell.angle_alpha   90.00
_cell.angle_beta   90.00
_cell.angle_gamma   90.00
#
_symmetry.space_group_name_H-M   'P 1'
#
loop_
_entity.id
_entity.type
_entity.pdbx_description
1 polymer ?
#
loop_
_entity_poly.entity_id
_entity_poly.type
_entity_poly.pdbx_seq_one_letter_code
_entity_poly.pdbx_strand_id
1 'polypeptide(L)'
;MPSAAAGPAEVALAPPAKAAALPFAGISPDLYPTEDDLPYEEEILREPFKLKGWWRYLVARAAAPFAKRAVIYERALKALPGSYKLWHAYLRERLDHVRPHPISHPAYASLNNTFERALATMHKMPRVWVLYLTSLLDQRLLTRGRRNFDRALRALPVTQHDRIWPLYLRLASLPACPVETSFRVFRRYLQFDPSHAEDFIEFLVSAERWQEAADRLASVLNDDGFRSVKGKTRHQLWLELCDILTKHADEVAGLKVDAILRGGIRKFTDEVGKLWTSLADYYVRRTLYEKARDVFEEGVSSVMTVQEFSVVFEAYTQFEQSMLAAKLEAAEEDGAAGSDEGEKGGKKNKVEKLEKELAACWLNDEDDTDLRLARFERLLDRRPELLSSVLLRQNPHNVEEWHRES
;
A
#
# COMPACT_ATOMS: atom_id res chain seq x y z
N MET A 1 26.73 -79.20 37.51
CA MET A 1 26.89 -80.11 36.35
C MET A 1 26.53 -79.34 35.09
N PRO A 2 27.37 -79.39 34.04
CA PRO A 2 27.50 -78.36 33.01
C PRO A 2 26.79 -78.73 31.69
N SER A 3 26.57 -77.74 30.81
CA SER A 3 26.73 -77.84 29.33
C SER A 3 26.40 -76.46 28.72
N ALA A 4 27.41 -75.64 28.42
CA ALA A 4 27.99 -75.43 27.07
C ALA A 4 27.08 -74.56 26.17
N ALA A 5 27.35 -73.26 26.08
CA ALA A 5 28.22 -72.62 25.09
C ALA A 5 27.50 -72.37 23.74
N ALA A 6 26.95 -71.16 23.59
CA ALA A 6 26.56 -70.59 22.31
C ALA A 6 27.51 -69.42 21.99
N GLY A 7 28.28 -69.58 20.93
CA GLY A 7 29.28 -68.61 20.45
C GLY A 7 28.66 -67.36 19.82
N PRO A 8 29.50 -66.34 19.54
CA PRO A 8 29.06 -65.07 18.98
C PRO A 8 28.68 -65.24 17.50
N ALA A 9 27.51 -64.73 17.12
CA ALA A 9 27.07 -64.67 15.74
C ALA A 9 27.99 -63.76 14.92
N GLU A 10 28.59 -64.31 13.87
CA GLU A 10 29.37 -63.58 12.87
C GLU A 10 28.52 -62.48 12.22
N VAL A 11 28.99 -61.25 12.33
CA VAL A 11 28.51 -60.10 11.56
C VAL A 11 29.00 -60.29 10.13
N ALA A 12 28.14 -60.80 9.25
CA ALA A 12 28.39 -60.83 7.82
C ALA A 12 28.39 -59.39 7.29
N LEU A 13 29.59 -58.86 7.03
CA LEU A 13 29.82 -57.61 6.31
C LEU A 13 29.20 -57.71 4.91
N ALA A 14 28.15 -56.92 4.65
CA ALA A 14 27.65 -56.71 3.30
C ALA A 14 28.74 -56.04 2.44
N PRO A 15 28.96 -56.47 1.19
CA PRO A 15 29.95 -55.84 0.31
C PRO A 15 29.51 -54.40 -0.02
N PRO A 16 30.46 -53.47 -0.22
CA PRO A 16 30.14 -52.07 -0.51
C PRO A 16 29.35 -51.98 -1.81
N ALA A 17 28.21 -51.29 -1.75
CA ALA A 17 27.38 -50.97 -2.88
C ALA A 17 28.26 -50.41 -4.01
N LYS A 18 28.33 -51.14 -5.13
CA LYS A 18 28.88 -50.63 -6.39
C LYS A 18 28.28 -49.24 -6.60
N ALA A 19 29.15 -48.23 -6.65
CA ALA A 19 28.79 -46.89 -7.07
C ALA A 19 28.04 -47.00 -8.40
N ALA A 20 26.73 -46.81 -8.35
CA ALA A 20 25.91 -46.69 -9.53
C ALA A 20 26.41 -45.47 -10.30
N ALA A 21 27.10 -45.73 -11.41
CA ALA A 21 27.46 -44.73 -12.38
C ALA A 21 26.21 -43.90 -12.70
N LEU A 22 26.30 -42.59 -12.47
CA LEU A 22 25.29 -41.63 -12.89
C LEU A 22 25.00 -41.90 -14.37
N PRO A 23 23.74 -42.20 -14.77
CA PRO A 23 23.44 -42.36 -16.17
C PRO A 23 23.72 -41.03 -16.85
N PHE A 24 24.64 -41.08 -17.80
CA PHE A 24 24.89 -40.04 -18.79
C PHE A 24 23.54 -39.44 -19.21
N ALA A 25 23.44 -38.11 -19.21
CA ALA A 25 22.25 -37.37 -19.62
C ALA A 25 22.00 -37.51 -21.14
N GLY A 26 21.82 -38.74 -21.60
CA GLY A 26 21.35 -39.11 -22.91
C GLY A 26 19.83 -39.06 -22.93
N ILE A 27 19.27 -38.55 -24.02
CA ILE A 27 17.84 -38.59 -24.31
C ILE A 27 17.41 -40.06 -24.25
N SER A 28 16.30 -40.38 -23.56
CA SER A 28 15.83 -41.75 -23.45
C SER A 28 15.51 -42.32 -24.84
N PRO A 29 15.84 -43.60 -25.11
CA PRO A 29 15.72 -44.19 -26.44
C PRO A 29 14.29 -44.19 -26.99
N ASP A 30 13.28 -44.15 -26.13
CA ASP A 30 11.87 -44.04 -26.52
C ASP A 30 11.52 -42.72 -27.22
N LEU A 31 12.38 -41.70 -27.11
CA LEU A 31 12.21 -40.37 -27.71
C LEU A 31 12.90 -40.23 -29.07
N TYR A 32 13.53 -41.30 -29.59
CA TYR A 32 14.12 -41.29 -30.94
C TYR A 32 13.02 -41.26 -32.03
N PRO A 33 13.35 -40.70 -33.22
CA PRO A 33 12.44 -40.71 -34.36
C PRO A 33 12.00 -42.13 -34.71
N THR A 34 10.69 -42.32 -34.89
CA THR A 34 10.09 -43.60 -35.32
C THR A 34 10.10 -43.68 -36.86
N GLU A 35 9.87 -44.84 -37.47
CA GLU A 35 9.90 -45.01 -38.94
C GLU A 35 8.98 -44.02 -39.70
N ASP A 36 7.83 -43.71 -39.11
CA ASP A 36 6.88 -42.68 -39.57
C ASP A 36 7.45 -41.24 -39.60
N ASP A 37 8.54 -40.97 -38.87
CA ASP A 37 9.21 -39.66 -38.82
C ASP A 37 10.24 -39.47 -39.93
N LEU A 38 10.71 -40.56 -40.56
CA LEU A 38 11.80 -40.54 -41.53
C LEU A 38 11.58 -39.56 -42.70
N PRO A 39 10.37 -39.45 -43.30
CA PRO A 39 10.15 -38.49 -44.39
C PRO A 39 10.39 -37.03 -43.95
N TYR A 40 10.01 -36.70 -42.72
CA TYR A 40 10.19 -35.36 -42.17
C TYR A 40 11.64 -35.11 -41.73
N GLU A 41 12.31 -36.12 -41.21
CA GLU A 41 13.74 -36.07 -40.87
C GLU A 41 14.61 -35.84 -42.12
N GLU A 42 14.31 -36.49 -43.23
CA GLU A 42 14.99 -36.26 -44.51
C GLU A 42 14.76 -34.83 -45.03
N GLU A 43 13.54 -34.30 -44.94
CA GLU A 43 13.24 -32.91 -45.30
C GLU A 43 14.00 -31.91 -44.43
N ILE A 44 14.08 -32.17 -43.13
CA ILE A 44 14.80 -31.32 -42.16
C ILE A 44 16.31 -31.36 -42.40
N LEU A 45 16.88 -32.53 -42.71
CA LEU A 45 18.30 -32.66 -43.01
C LEU A 45 18.68 -31.95 -44.32
N ARG A 46 17.79 -31.98 -45.32
CA ARG A 46 17.99 -31.26 -46.59
C ARG A 46 17.93 -29.74 -46.40
N GLU A 47 16.98 -29.24 -45.60
CA GLU A 47 16.77 -27.80 -45.43
C GLU A 47 16.56 -27.39 -43.95
N PRO A 48 17.63 -27.41 -43.11
CA PRO A 48 17.51 -27.16 -41.68
C PRO A 48 17.00 -25.76 -41.32
N PHE A 49 17.22 -24.77 -42.19
CA PHE A 49 16.88 -23.37 -41.94
C PHE A 49 15.47 -22.98 -42.41
N LYS A 50 14.68 -23.92 -42.97
CA LYS A 50 13.31 -23.60 -43.41
C LYS A 50 12.29 -23.91 -42.33
N LEU A 51 11.63 -22.86 -41.84
CA LEU A 51 10.56 -22.96 -40.84
C LEU A 51 9.41 -23.90 -41.25
N LYS A 52 9.07 -23.95 -42.55
CA LYS A 52 7.93 -24.75 -43.05
C LYS A 52 8.11 -26.25 -42.81
N GLY A 53 9.33 -26.78 -42.98
CA GLY A 53 9.62 -28.21 -42.76
C GLY A 53 9.43 -28.59 -41.30
N TRP A 54 10.05 -27.84 -40.38
CA TRP A 54 9.87 -28.02 -38.94
C TRP A 54 8.40 -27.89 -38.51
N TRP A 55 7.66 -26.94 -39.07
CA TRP A 55 6.25 -26.74 -38.72
C TRP A 55 5.37 -27.91 -39.18
N ARG A 56 5.58 -28.44 -40.40
CA ARG A 56 4.86 -29.62 -40.89
C ARG A 56 5.14 -30.83 -40.00
N TYR A 57 6.38 -31.02 -39.60
CA TYR A 57 6.77 -32.11 -38.71
C TYR A 57 6.07 -32.02 -37.35
N LEU A 58 6.01 -30.82 -36.77
CA LEU A 58 5.29 -30.57 -35.51
C LEU A 58 3.78 -30.75 -35.63
N VAL A 59 3.17 -30.35 -36.74
CA VAL A 59 1.73 -30.54 -36.99
C VAL A 59 1.40 -32.02 -37.16
N ALA A 60 2.21 -32.78 -37.90
CA ALA A 60 2.04 -34.22 -38.06
C ALA A 60 2.12 -34.96 -36.71
N ARG A 61 2.92 -34.45 -35.77
CA ARG A 61 3.07 -35.01 -34.41
C ARG A 61 2.29 -34.26 -33.34
N ALA A 62 1.20 -33.58 -33.69
CA ALA A 62 0.36 -32.87 -32.73
C ALA A 62 -0.21 -33.78 -31.61
N ALA A 63 -0.51 -35.05 -31.90
CA ALA A 63 -1.03 -36.02 -30.93
C ALA A 63 0.05 -36.72 -30.09
N ALA A 64 1.34 -36.51 -30.38
CA ALA A 64 2.42 -37.20 -29.69
C ALA A 64 2.64 -36.66 -28.26
N PRO A 65 3.20 -37.48 -27.34
CA PRO A 65 3.54 -37.04 -26.00
C PRO A 65 4.45 -35.81 -26.00
N PHE A 66 4.24 -34.93 -25.01
CA PHE A 66 4.95 -33.67 -24.89
C PHE A 66 6.49 -33.82 -24.90
N ALA A 67 7.02 -34.89 -24.29
CA ALA A 67 8.46 -35.16 -24.28
C ALA A 67 9.05 -35.35 -25.68
N LYS A 68 8.36 -36.06 -26.58
CA LYS A 68 8.79 -36.27 -27.98
C LYS A 68 8.76 -34.96 -28.75
N ARG A 69 7.66 -34.20 -28.63
CA ARG A 69 7.50 -32.88 -29.26
C ARG A 69 8.54 -31.88 -28.77
N ALA A 70 8.89 -31.91 -27.49
CA ALA A 70 9.90 -31.04 -26.91
C ALA A 70 11.28 -31.26 -27.54
N VAL A 71 11.66 -32.51 -27.86
CA VAL A 71 12.92 -32.81 -28.56
C VAL A 71 12.91 -32.20 -29.97
N ILE A 72 11.78 -32.32 -30.69
CA ILE A 72 11.61 -31.72 -32.01
C ILE A 72 11.74 -30.20 -31.94
N TYR A 73 11.08 -29.56 -30.95
CA TYR A 73 11.21 -28.12 -30.73
C TYR A 73 12.64 -27.69 -30.39
N GLU A 74 13.34 -28.39 -29.50
CA GLU A 74 14.73 -28.06 -29.14
C GLU A 74 15.67 -28.20 -30.35
N ARG A 75 15.44 -29.18 -31.22
CA ARG A 75 16.18 -29.31 -32.49
C ARG A 75 15.85 -28.17 -33.46
N ALA A 76 14.58 -27.86 -33.62
CA ALA A 76 14.13 -26.76 -34.48
C ALA A 76 14.69 -25.41 -34.02
N LEU A 77 14.76 -25.17 -32.70
CA LEU A 77 15.27 -23.93 -32.12
C LEU A 77 16.80 -23.83 -32.14
N LYS A 78 17.53 -24.95 -32.20
CA LYS A 78 18.98 -24.95 -32.50
C LYS A 78 19.25 -24.52 -33.94
N ALA A 79 18.42 -24.97 -34.88
CA ALA A 79 18.55 -24.57 -36.29
C ALA A 79 18.03 -23.13 -36.54
N LEU A 80 16.95 -22.73 -35.87
CA LEU A 80 16.27 -21.45 -36.04
C LEU A 80 16.06 -20.71 -34.71
N PRO A 81 17.13 -20.14 -34.12
CA PRO A 81 17.08 -19.51 -32.80
C PRO A 81 16.24 -18.22 -32.75
N GLY A 82 16.01 -17.56 -33.90
CA GLY A 82 15.24 -16.32 -34.00
C GLY A 82 13.75 -16.48 -34.36
N SER A 83 13.27 -17.71 -34.55
CA SER A 83 11.88 -17.93 -35.00
C SER A 83 10.87 -17.70 -33.86
N TYR A 84 10.18 -16.55 -33.90
CA TYR A 84 9.12 -16.24 -32.92
C TYR A 84 8.01 -17.29 -32.90
N LYS A 85 7.61 -17.80 -34.06
CA LYS A 85 6.51 -18.78 -34.16
C LYS A 85 6.84 -20.08 -33.43
N LEU A 86 8.06 -20.59 -33.58
CA LEU A 86 8.50 -21.83 -32.92
C LEU A 86 8.61 -21.63 -31.41
N TRP A 87 9.28 -20.56 -30.98
CA TRP A 87 9.42 -20.28 -29.56
C TRP A 87 8.08 -20.05 -28.87
N HIS A 88 7.18 -19.27 -29.47
CA HIS A 88 5.89 -18.97 -28.87
C HIS A 88 4.98 -20.21 -28.78
N ALA A 89 5.00 -21.08 -29.79
CA ALA A 89 4.30 -22.36 -29.73
C ALA A 89 4.88 -23.29 -28.65
N TYR A 90 6.21 -23.42 -28.63
CA TYR A 90 6.92 -24.25 -27.66
C TYR A 90 6.68 -23.80 -26.21
N LEU A 91 6.77 -22.49 -25.93
CA LEU A 91 6.53 -21.93 -24.61
C LEU A 91 5.08 -22.11 -24.15
N ARG A 92 4.10 -22.02 -25.07
CA ARG A 92 2.69 -22.30 -24.74
C ARG A 92 2.47 -23.75 -24.36
N GLU A 93 3.00 -24.69 -25.15
CA GLU A 93 2.89 -26.11 -24.82
C GLU A 93 3.60 -26.47 -23.52
N ARG A 94 4.78 -25.89 -23.27
CA ARG A 94 5.48 -26.03 -21.99
C ARG A 94 4.64 -25.52 -20.82
N LEU A 95 3.96 -24.38 -20.97
CA LEU A 95 3.04 -23.86 -19.96
C LEU A 95 1.87 -24.82 -19.72
N ASP A 96 1.21 -25.29 -20.78
CA ASP A 96 0.09 -26.22 -20.67
C ASP A 96 0.48 -27.54 -19.98
N HIS A 97 1.69 -28.03 -20.23
CA HIS A 97 2.23 -29.22 -19.57
C HIS A 97 2.54 -29.00 -18.07
N VAL A 98 2.98 -27.80 -17.69
CA VAL A 98 3.38 -27.50 -16.32
C VAL A 98 2.18 -27.10 -15.43
N ARG A 99 1.11 -26.55 -16.01
CA ARG A 99 -0.14 -26.18 -15.30
C ARG A 99 -0.69 -27.22 -14.30
N PRO A 100 -0.76 -28.53 -14.60
CA PRO A 100 -1.30 -29.51 -13.64
C PRO A 100 -0.37 -29.82 -12.46
N HIS A 101 0.89 -29.37 -12.49
CA HIS A 101 1.86 -29.64 -11.43
C HIS A 101 1.82 -28.56 -10.34
N PRO A 102 2.14 -28.93 -9.08
CA PRO A 102 2.24 -27.94 -8.00
C PRO A 102 3.39 -26.96 -8.27
N ILE A 103 3.27 -25.73 -7.75
CA ILE A 103 4.18 -24.61 -8.01
C ILE A 103 5.64 -24.93 -7.61
N SER A 104 5.85 -25.79 -6.61
CA SER A 104 7.18 -26.23 -6.14
C SER A 104 7.87 -27.25 -7.06
N HIS A 105 7.17 -27.79 -8.07
CA HIS A 105 7.70 -28.85 -8.92
C HIS A 105 8.88 -28.35 -9.79
N PRO A 106 9.96 -29.16 -9.97
CA PRO A 106 11.14 -28.77 -10.76
C PRO A 106 10.84 -28.41 -12.22
N ALA A 107 9.68 -28.83 -12.76
CA ALA A 107 9.26 -28.44 -14.09
C ALA A 107 9.07 -26.92 -14.26
N TYR A 108 8.69 -26.19 -13.20
CA TYR A 108 8.63 -24.72 -13.23
C TYR A 108 10.03 -24.09 -13.33
N ALA A 109 11.05 -24.68 -12.70
CA ALA A 109 12.44 -24.23 -12.85
C ALA A 109 12.95 -24.45 -14.28
N SER A 110 12.66 -25.61 -14.86
CA SER A 110 12.97 -25.91 -16.27
C SER A 110 12.26 -24.94 -17.22
N LEU A 111 10.96 -24.70 -17.00
CA LEU A 111 10.17 -23.72 -17.76
C LEU A 111 10.80 -22.32 -17.69
N ASN A 112 11.14 -21.86 -16.49
CA ASN A 112 11.79 -20.56 -16.29
C ASN A 112 13.12 -20.47 -17.08
N ASN A 113 13.92 -21.54 -17.11
CA ASN A 113 15.15 -21.58 -17.90
C ASN A 113 14.88 -21.54 -19.41
N THR A 114 13.81 -22.19 -19.88
CA THR A 114 13.41 -22.09 -21.30
C THR A 114 12.98 -20.68 -21.69
N PHE A 115 12.30 -19.94 -20.79
CA PHE A 115 11.99 -18.54 -21.02
C PHE A 115 13.24 -17.66 -21.06
N GLU A 116 14.20 -17.85 -20.15
CA GLU A 116 15.47 -17.11 -20.17
C GLU A 116 16.24 -17.33 -21.48
N ARG A 117 16.26 -18.57 -21.98
CA ARG A 117 16.84 -18.91 -23.30
C ARG A 117 16.10 -18.22 -24.45
N ALA A 118 14.77 -18.23 -24.43
CA ALA A 118 13.96 -17.57 -25.46
C ALA A 118 14.19 -16.06 -25.48
N LEU A 119 14.36 -15.44 -24.31
CA LEU A 119 14.59 -14.01 -24.18
C LEU A 119 16.00 -13.58 -24.60
N ALA A 120 16.98 -14.49 -24.63
CA ALA A 120 18.31 -14.18 -25.18
C ALA A 120 18.22 -13.76 -26.66
N THR A 121 17.35 -14.41 -27.45
CA THR A 121 17.20 -14.10 -28.88
C THR A 121 16.02 -13.19 -29.18
N MET A 122 14.93 -13.23 -28.38
CA MET A 122 13.68 -12.51 -28.65
C MET A 122 13.32 -11.43 -27.61
N HIS A 123 14.32 -10.77 -27.00
CA HIS A 123 14.08 -9.75 -25.96
C HIS A 123 13.17 -8.58 -26.40
N LYS A 124 13.00 -8.31 -27.70
CA LYS A 124 12.14 -7.22 -28.21
C LYS A 124 10.67 -7.61 -28.39
N MET A 125 10.28 -8.85 -28.09
CA MET A 125 8.93 -9.36 -28.38
C MET A 125 8.01 -9.29 -27.16
N PRO A 126 6.97 -8.43 -27.14
CA PRO A 126 6.15 -8.20 -25.94
C PRO A 126 5.36 -9.41 -25.49
N ARG A 127 4.87 -10.20 -26.44
CA ARG A 127 4.02 -11.36 -26.14
C ARG A 127 4.76 -12.45 -25.35
N VAL A 128 6.07 -12.59 -25.60
CA VAL A 128 6.91 -13.55 -24.86
C VAL A 128 7.09 -13.06 -23.42
N TRP A 129 7.35 -11.76 -23.24
CA TRP A 129 7.43 -11.14 -21.93
C TRP A 129 6.12 -11.28 -21.15
N VAL A 130 4.96 -10.98 -21.75
CA VAL A 130 3.66 -11.12 -21.11
C VAL A 130 3.46 -12.56 -20.60
N LEU A 131 3.71 -13.57 -21.44
CA LEU A 131 3.59 -14.98 -21.03
C LEU A 131 4.54 -15.34 -19.89
N TYR A 132 5.78 -14.84 -19.94
CA TYR A 132 6.75 -15.13 -18.90
C TYR A 132 6.36 -14.46 -17.58
N LEU A 133 6.00 -13.18 -17.62
CA LEU A 133 5.61 -12.39 -16.45
C LEU A 133 4.33 -12.93 -15.81
N THR A 134 3.33 -13.35 -16.59
CA THR A 134 2.13 -14.03 -16.05
C THR A 134 2.51 -15.33 -15.35
N SER A 135 3.39 -16.14 -15.93
CA SER A 135 3.82 -17.39 -15.30
C SER A 135 4.59 -17.17 -13.99
N LEU A 136 5.34 -16.07 -13.88
CA LEU A 136 6.04 -15.70 -12.65
C LEU A 136 5.09 -15.18 -11.56
N LEU A 137 4.02 -14.48 -11.96
CA LEU A 137 2.95 -14.07 -11.05
C LEU A 137 2.25 -15.28 -10.45
N ASP A 138 1.91 -16.27 -11.28
CA ASP A 138 1.28 -17.52 -10.81
C ASP A 138 2.20 -18.29 -9.85
N GLN A 139 3.51 -18.27 -10.09
CA GLN A 139 4.51 -18.87 -9.20
C GLN A 139 4.78 -18.07 -7.91
N ARG A 140 4.31 -16.82 -7.82
CA ARG A 140 4.55 -15.90 -6.69
C ARG A 140 6.03 -15.65 -6.33
N LEU A 141 6.94 -15.79 -7.30
CA LEU A 141 8.37 -15.53 -7.10
C LEU A 141 8.68 -14.03 -7.19
N LEU A 142 8.50 -13.29 -6.09
CA LEU A 142 8.53 -11.83 -6.08
C LEU A 142 9.85 -11.19 -6.52
N THR A 143 10.98 -11.67 -6.01
CA THR A 143 12.31 -11.09 -6.32
C THR A 143 12.68 -11.31 -7.78
N ARG A 144 12.43 -12.51 -8.29
CA ARG A 144 12.65 -12.88 -9.70
C ARG A 144 11.67 -12.14 -10.60
N GLY A 145 10.40 -12.08 -10.23
CA GLY A 145 9.36 -11.30 -10.88
C GLY A 145 9.80 -9.85 -11.06
N ARG A 146 10.13 -9.14 -9.97
CA ARG A 146 10.56 -7.74 -9.99
C ARG A 146 11.73 -7.49 -10.96
N ARG A 147 12.79 -8.31 -10.87
CA ARG A 147 13.96 -8.18 -11.76
C ARG A 147 13.58 -8.38 -13.24
N ASN A 148 12.67 -9.30 -13.52
CA ASN A 148 12.20 -9.58 -14.87
C ASN A 148 11.24 -8.52 -15.40
N PHE A 149 10.39 -7.92 -14.56
CA PHE A 149 9.59 -6.74 -14.92
C PHE A 149 10.50 -5.56 -15.26
N ASP A 150 11.53 -5.30 -14.44
CA ASP A 150 12.52 -4.26 -14.71
C ASP A 150 13.29 -4.51 -16.02
N ARG A 151 13.66 -5.77 -16.29
CA ARG A 151 14.31 -6.18 -17.54
C ARG A 151 13.37 -6.03 -18.74
N ALA A 152 12.09 -6.36 -18.60
CA ALA A 152 11.10 -6.22 -19.66
C ALA A 152 10.93 -4.75 -20.06
N LEU A 153 10.79 -3.84 -19.09
CA LEU A 153 10.64 -2.41 -19.34
C LEU A 153 11.89 -1.77 -19.97
N ARG A 154 13.09 -2.29 -19.71
CA ARG A 154 14.32 -1.87 -20.40
C ARG A 154 14.43 -2.41 -21.82
N ALA A 155 13.94 -3.62 -22.06
CA ALA A 155 14.07 -4.30 -23.36
C ALA A 155 13.01 -3.84 -24.37
N LEU A 156 11.84 -3.41 -23.90
CA LEU A 156 10.69 -3.05 -24.73
C LEU A 156 10.56 -1.53 -24.89
N PRO A 157 10.19 -1.04 -26.10
CA PRO A 157 9.82 0.35 -26.31
C PRO A 157 8.67 0.81 -25.42
N VAL A 158 8.66 2.11 -25.07
CA VAL A 158 7.67 2.75 -24.20
C VAL A 158 6.22 2.52 -24.66
N THR A 159 5.98 2.50 -25.98
CA THR A 159 4.65 2.20 -26.58
C THR A 159 4.04 0.85 -26.20
N GLN A 160 4.82 -0.06 -25.62
CA GLN A 160 4.39 -1.41 -25.25
C GLN A 160 4.30 -1.59 -23.74
N HIS A 161 4.66 -0.56 -22.96
CA HIS A 161 4.66 -0.60 -21.51
C HIS A 161 3.23 -0.73 -20.95
N ASP A 162 2.22 -0.24 -21.67
CA ASP A 162 0.79 -0.42 -21.34
C ASP A 162 0.39 -1.87 -21.08
N ARG A 163 1.05 -2.83 -21.74
CA ARG A 163 0.75 -4.26 -21.58
C ARG A 163 1.43 -4.89 -20.37
N ILE A 164 2.49 -4.26 -19.86
CA ILE A 164 3.31 -4.78 -18.76
C ILE A 164 2.86 -4.17 -17.44
N TRP A 165 2.52 -2.88 -17.43
CA TRP A 165 2.14 -2.17 -16.22
C TRP A 165 0.98 -2.82 -15.45
N PRO A 166 -0.13 -3.24 -16.07
CA PRO A 166 -1.22 -3.93 -15.35
C PRO A 166 -0.74 -5.20 -14.63
N LEU A 167 0.16 -5.96 -15.25
CA LEU A 167 0.75 -7.16 -14.64
C LEU A 167 1.70 -6.79 -13.50
N TYR A 168 2.42 -5.68 -13.62
CA TYR A 168 3.35 -5.24 -12.60
C TYR A 168 2.66 -4.61 -11.39
N LEU A 169 1.56 -3.90 -11.61
CA LEU A 169 0.67 -3.42 -10.55
C LEU A 169 0.01 -4.59 -9.82
N ARG A 170 -0.41 -5.64 -10.55
CA ARG A 170 -0.88 -6.88 -9.94
C ARG A 170 0.20 -7.58 -9.10
N LEU A 171 1.48 -7.49 -9.47
CA LEU A 171 2.57 -7.94 -8.59
C LEU A 171 2.61 -7.10 -7.32
N ALA A 172 2.56 -5.78 -7.46
CA ALA A 172 2.65 -4.84 -6.33
C ALA A 172 1.46 -4.93 -5.36
N SER A 173 0.28 -5.33 -5.84
CA SER A 173 -0.92 -5.52 -5.02
C SER A 173 -0.99 -6.88 -4.31
N LEU A 174 -0.01 -7.77 -4.48
CA LEU A 174 0.00 -9.05 -3.77
C LEU A 174 0.32 -8.84 -2.27
N PRO A 175 -0.41 -9.48 -1.34
CA PRO A 175 -0.18 -9.32 0.11
C PRO A 175 1.22 -9.77 0.57
N ALA A 176 1.88 -10.64 -0.19
CA ALA A 176 3.23 -11.13 0.10
C ALA A 176 4.33 -10.12 -0.26
N CYS A 177 4.01 -9.01 -0.93
CA CYS A 177 4.98 -8.02 -1.37
C CYS A 177 5.34 -7.04 -0.25
N PRO A 178 6.63 -6.75 -0.03
CA PRO A 178 7.04 -5.68 0.86
C PRO A 178 6.50 -4.33 0.38
N VAL A 179 5.94 -3.55 1.30
CA VAL A 179 5.31 -2.25 1.02
C VAL A 179 6.26 -1.30 0.28
N GLU A 180 7.54 -1.28 0.65
CA GLU A 180 8.55 -0.44 -0.03
C GLU A 180 8.76 -0.80 -1.51
N THR A 181 8.63 -2.09 -1.85
CA THR A 181 8.78 -2.51 -3.24
C THR A 181 7.60 -2.02 -4.06
N SER A 182 6.39 -2.21 -3.57
CA SER A 182 5.17 -1.70 -4.19
C SER A 182 5.21 -0.18 -4.32
N PHE A 183 5.66 0.54 -3.28
CA PHE A 183 5.85 1.99 -3.33
C PHE A 183 6.76 2.44 -4.49
N ARG A 184 7.92 1.79 -4.67
CA ARG A 184 8.85 2.10 -5.76
C ARG A 184 8.25 1.79 -7.14
N VAL A 185 7.45 0.73 -7.24
CA VAL A 185 6.74 0.36 -8.46
C VAL A 185 5.72 1.43 -8.84
N PHE A 186 4.85 1.80 -7.90
CA PHE A 186 3.84 2.83 -8.14
C PHE A 186 4.48 4.19 -8.44
N ARG A 187 5.54 4.59 -7.72
CA ARG A 187 6.25 5.84 -8.02
C ARG A 187 6.80 5.88 -9.45
N ARG A 188 7.27 4.74 -9.98
CA ARG A 188 7.68 4.65 -11.39
C ARG A 188 6.49 4.66 -12.34
N TYR A 189 5.38 4.04 -11.96
CA TYR A 189 4.15 4.04 -12.76
C TYR A 189 3.58 5.45 -12.93
N LEU A 190 3.56 6.27 -11.87
CA LEU A 190 3.11 7.66 -11.94
C LEU A 190 3.95 8.53 -12.89
N GLN A 191 5.22 8.17 -13.14
CA GLN A 191 6.03 8.86 -14.16
C GLN A 191 5.59 8.51 -15.59
N PHE A 192 4.97 7.36 -15.78
CA PHE A 192 4.46 6.90 -17.06
C PHE A 192 3.04 7.43 -17.31
N ASP A 193 2.14 7.24 -16.36
CA ASP A 193 0.76 7.71 -16.46
C ASP A 193 0.32 8.42 -15.16
N PRO A 194 0.40 9.77 -15.13
CA PRO A 194 -0.04 10.56 -13.98
C PRO A 194 -1.52 10.42 -13.63
N SER A 195 -2.35 9.97 -14.59
CA SER A 195 -3.80 9.85 -14.44
C SER A 195 -4.20 8.84 -13.34
N HIS A 196 -3.36 7.83 -13.10
CA HIS A 196 -3.60 6.78 -12.12
C HIS A 196 -3.08 7.10 -10.70
N ALA A 197 -2.91 8.38 -10.37
CA ALA A 197 -2.46 8.79 -9.03
C ALA A 197 -3.41 8.31 -7.91
N GLU A 198 -4.71 8.20 -8.20
CA GLU A 198 -5.74 7.77 -7.24
C GLU A 198 -5.59 6.30 -6.81
N ASP A 199 -5.25 5.40 -7.74
CA ASP A 199 -5.00 3.99 -7.42
C ASP A 199 -3.79 3.86 -6.47
N PHE A 200 -2.80 4.73 -6.63
CA PHE A 200 -1.65 4.78 -5.74
C PHE A 200 -2.01 5.36 -4.36
N ILE A 201 -2.84 6.39 -4.30
CA ILE A 201 -3.31 6.94 -3.02
C ILE A 201 -4.10 5.88 -2.24
N GLU A 202 -5.01 5.14 -2.89
CA GLU A 202 -5.74 4.03 -2.26
C GLU A 202 -4.79 2.95 -1.75
N PHE A 203 -3.75 2.62 -2.52
CA PHE A 203 -2.72 1.69 -2.06
C PHE A 203 -1.99 2.21 -0.81
N LEU A 204 -1.61 3.49 -0.78
CA LEU A 204 -0.91 4.09 0.37
C LEU A 204 -1.79 4.12 1.63
N VAL A 205 -3.07 4.43 1.48
CA VAL A 205 -4.08 4.35 2.55
C VAL A 205 -4.19 2.91 3.07
N SER A 206 -4.27 1.91 2.17
CA SER A 206 -4.33 0.50 2.57
C SER A 206 -3.05 0.00 3.25
N ALA A 207 -1.92 0.66 2.99
CA ALA A 207 -0.61 0.33 3.54
C ALA A 207 -0.24 1.18 4.77
N GLU A 208 -1.18 1.98 5.30
CA GLU A 208 -1.02 2.84 6.48
C GLU A 208 0.12 3.87 6.35
N ARG A 209 0.45 4.30 5.13
CA ARG A 209 1.48 5.32 4.86
C ARG A 209 0.85 6.69 4.67
N TRP A 210 0.34 7.27 5.76
CA TRP A 210 -0.47 8.50 5.75
C TRP A 210 0.27 9.74 5.27
N GLN A 211 1.54 9.91 5.68
CA GLN A 211 2.39 11.04 5.25
C GLN A 211 2.47 11.12 3.72
N GLU A 212 2.85 10.01 3.09
CA GLU A 212 3.06 9.96 1.64
C GLU A 212 1.74 10.07 0.88
N ALA A 213 0.65 9.52 1.44
CA ALA A 213 -0.68 9.67 0.88
C ALA A 213 -1.10 11.15 0.86
N ALA A 214 -0.90 11.86 1.98
CA ALA A 214 -1.23 13.28 2.12
C ALA A 214 -0.37 14.16 1.18
N ASP A 215 0.94 13.91 1.10
CA ASP A 215 1.83 14.63 0.17
C ASP A 215 1.39 14.46 -1.29
N ARG A 216 1.00 13.24 -1.67
CA ARG A 216 0.54 12.93 -3.02
C ARG A 216 -0.80 13.56 -3.33
N LEU A 217 -1.77 13.45 -2.42
CA LEU A 217 -3.05 14.13 -2.53
C LEU A 217 -2.87 15.64 -2.64
N ALA A 218 -1.99 16.24 -1.84
CA ALA A 218 -1.68 17.67 -1.92
C ALA A 218 -1.05 18.05 -3.28
N SER A 219 -0.14 17.22 -3.81
CA SER A 219 0.44 17.45 -5.15
C SER A 219 -0.62 17.37 -6.25
N VAL A 220 -1.51 16.37 -6.20
CA VAL A 220 -2.61 16.18 -7.16
C VAL A 220 -3.61 17.33 -7.08
N LEU A 221 -3.89 17.86 -5.88
CA LEU A 221 -4.77 19.00 -5.68
C LEU A 221 -4.16 20.34 -6.11
N ASN A 222 -2.83 20.45 -6.17
CA ASN A 222 -2.17 21.65 -6.70
C ASN A 222 -2.10 21.66 -8.23
N ASP A 223 -2.16 20.48 -8.87
CA ASP A 223 -2.17 20.36 -10.32
C ASP A 223 -3.56 20.64 -10.90
N ASP A 224 -3.79 21.85 -11.41
CA ASP A 224 -5.08 22.28 -11.96
C ASP A 224 -5.51 21.52 -13.24
N GLY A 225 -4.59 20.74 -13.84
CA GLY A 225 -4.85 19.89 -15.00
C GLY A 225 -5.27 18.45 -14.68
N PHE A 226 -5.28 18.04 -13.40
CA PHE A 226 -5.60 16.67 -13.03
C PHE A 226 -7.09 16.37 -13.21
N ARG A 227 -7.39 15.31 -13.97
CA ARG A 227 -8.74 14.76 -14.11
C ARG A 227 -8.75 13.33 -13.57
N SER A 228 -9.59 13.11 -12.56
CA SER A 228 -9.82 11.80 -11.96
C SER A 228 -10.26 10.78 -13.02
N VAL A 229 -9.57 9.65 -13.08
CA VAL A 229 -10.02 8.49 -13.88
C VAL A 229 -11.26 7.85 -13.24
N LYS A 230 -11.40 7.94 -11.91
CA LYS A 230 -12.56 7.41 -11.16
C LYS A 230 -13.76 8.36 -11.14
N GLY A 231 -13.63 9.55 -11.75
CA GLY A 231 -14.67 10.57 -11.76
C GLY A 231 -14.90 11.25 -10.41
N LYS A 232 -13.96 11.11 -9.46
CA LYS A 232 -14.01 11.85 -8.19
C LYS A 232 -13.92 13.34 -8.45
N THR A 233 -14.74 14.12 -7.74
CA THR A 233 -14.65 15.57 -7.81
C THR A 233 -13.42 16.06 -7.05
N ARG A 234 -12.87 17.20 -7.45
CA ARG A 234 -11.77 17.84 -6.70
C ARG A 234 -12.15 18.08 -5.23
N HIS A 235 -13.42 18.36 -4.97
CA HIS A 235 -13.97 18.50 -3.63
C HIS A 235 -13.86 17.19 -2.83
N GLN A 236 -14.22 16.04 -3.41
CA GLN A 236 -14.10 14.74 -2.74
C GLN A 236 -12.64 14.41 -2.40
N LEU A 237 -11.70 14.65 -3.32
CA LEU A 237 -10.27 14.45 -3.06
C LEU A 237 -9.75 15.37 -1.94
N TRP A 238 -10.31 16.58 -1.83
CA TRP A 238 -9.99 17.50 -0.75
C TRP A 238 -10.53 17.00 0.59
N LEU A 239 -11.76 16.49 0.64
CA LEU A 239 -12.32 15.88 1.85
C LEU A 239 -11.53 14.64 2.29
N GLU A 240 -11.15 13.77 1.34
CA GLU A 240 -10.28 12.61 1.62
C GLU A 240 -8.93 13.05 2.21
N LEU A 241 -8.32 14.11 1.69
CA LEU A 241 -7.10 14.67 2.27
C LEU A 241 -7.32 15.13 3.72
N CYS A 242 -8.45 15.77 4.01
CA CYS A 242 -8.70 16.34 5.33
C CYS A 242 -9.05 15.28 6.36
N ASP A 243 -9.76 14.22 5.95
CA ASP A 243 -9.95 13.04 6.78
C ASP A 243 -8.61 12.38 7.15
N ILE A 244 -7.67 12.28 6.22
CA ILE A 244 -6.34 11.72 6.50
C ILE A 244 -5.55 12.64 7.45
N LEU A 245 -5.56 13.95 7.21
CA LEU A 245 -4.83 14.93 8.01
C LEU A 245 -5.37 15.02 9.44
N THR A 246 -6.69 14.95 9.62
CA THR A 246 -7.31 14.95 10.95
C THR A 246 -7.10 13.63 11.66
N LYS A 247 -7.35 12.48 11.01
CA LYS A 247 -7.26 11.17 11.67
C LYS A 247 -5.84 10.79 12.09
N HIS A 248 -4.84 11.20 11.31
CA HIS A 248 -3.44 10.83 11.49
C HIS A 248 -2.54 12.05 11.73
N ALA A 249 -2.99 12.97 12.59
CA ALA A 249 -2.32 14.24 12.87
C ALA A 249 -0.88 14.08 13.41
N ASP A 250 -0.61 13.04 14.19
CA ASP A 250 0.71 12.79 14.81
C ASP A 250 1.72 12.25 13.81
N GLU A 251 1.25 11.47 12.83
CA GLU A 251 2.09 10.88 11.81
C GLU A 251 2.39 11.88 10.69
N VAL A 252 1.50 12.81 10.36
CA VAL A 252 1.70 13.78 9.26
C VAL A 252 2.42 15.05 9.73
N ALA A 253 3.72 14.95 10.00
CA ALA A 253 4.54 16.08 10.49
C ALA A 253 5.21 16.94 9.39
N GLY A 254 5.12 16.57 8.10
CA GLY A 254 5.86 17.21 7.01
C GLY A 254 5.14 18.36 6.28
N LEU A 255 3.80 18.39 6.33
CA LEU A 255 2.99 19.35 5.59
C LEU A 255 2.60 20.55 6.45
N LYS A 256 2.53 21.74 5.84
CA LYS A 256 1.91 22.92 6.47
C LYS A 256 0.38 22.76 6.46
N VAL A 257 -0.12 21.86 7.29
CA VAL A 257 -1.54 21.46 7.38
C VAL A 257 -2.45 22.68 7.50
N ASP A 258 -2.10 23.63 8.36
CA ASP A 258 -2.84 24.89 8.54
C ASP A 258 -2.98 25.69 7.25
N ALA A 259 -1.90 25.87 6.48
CA ALA A 259 -1.94 26.61 5.22
C ALA A 259 -2.78 25.89 4.15
N ILE A 260 -2.77 24.55 4.15
CA ILE A 260 -3.53 23.73 3.20
C ILE A 260 -5.03 23.79 3.53
N LEU A 261 -5.39 23.62 4.81
CA LEU A 261 -6.77 23.67 5.29
C LEU A 261 -7.37 25.07 5.11
N ARG A 262 -6.63 26.12 5.48
CA ARG A 262 -7.02 27.52 5.21
C ARG A 262 -7.12 27.83 3.72
N GLY A 263 -6.26 27.21 2.90
CA GLY A 263 -6.35 27.26 1.45
C GLY A 263 -7.64 26.62 0.91
N GLY A 264 -8.09 25.53 1.54
CA GLY A 264 -9.37 24.89 1.24
C GLY A 264 -10.56 25.76 1.62
N ILE A 265 -10.57 26.32 2.84
CA ILE A 265 -11.64 27.21 3.33
C ILE A 265 -11.85 28.42 2.41
N ARG A 266 -10.79 28.94 1.78
CA ARG A 266 -10.90 30.06 0.82
C ARG A 266 -11.40 29.63 -0.55
N LYS A 267 -11.19 28.38 -0.95
CA LYS A 267 -11.51 27.87 -2.29
C LYS A 267 -12.89 27.23 -2.35
N PHE A 268 -13.34 26.63 -1.25
CA PHE A 268 -14.64 25.98 -1.15
C PHE A 268 -15.55 26.83 -0.28
N THR A 269 -16.65 27.29 -0.88
CA THR A 269 -17.73 28.02 -0.19
C THR A 269 -18.74 27.08 0.45
N ASP A 270 -18.62 25.77 0.18
CA ASP A 270 -19.58 24.76 0.57
C ASP A 270 -18.99 23.95 1.73
N GLU A 271 -19.78 23.74 2.78
CA GLU A 271 -19.41 22.99 3.99
C GLU A 271 -18.23 23.57 4.79
N VAL A 272 -18.09 24.90 4.78
CA VAL A 272 -17.01 25.63 5.48
C VAL A 272 -16.96 25.26 6.97
N GLY A 273 -18.13 25.03 7.57
CA GLY A 273 -18.24 24.61 8.95
C GLY A 273 -17.49 23.30 9.26
N LYS A 274 -17.61 22.28 8.40
CA LYS A 274 -16.89 21.01 8.57
C LYS A 274 -15.39 21.17 8.43
N LEU A 275 -14.94 22.13 7.60
CA LEU A 275 -13.53 22.40 7.39
C LEU A 275 -12.90 23.03 8.64
N TRP A 276 -13.58 23.98 9.26
CA TRP A 276 -13.15 24.59 10.51
C TRP A 276 -13.12 23.58 11.66
N THR A 277 -14.13 22.72 11.78
CA THR A 277 -14.11 21.65 12.80
C THR A 277 -12.96 20.68 12.55
N SER A 278 -12.69 20.31 11.29
CA SER A 278 -11.55 19.45 10.94
C SER A 278 -10.19 20.10 11.28
N LEU A 279 -10.02 21.40 11.04
CA LEU A 279 -8.81 22.14 11.40
C LEU A 279 -8.63 22.22 12.91
N ALA A 280 -9.72 22.44 13.65
CA ALA A 280 -9.67 22.47 15.11
C ALA A 280 -9.32 21.09 15.68
N ASP A 281 -9.97 20.02 15.20
CA ASP A 281 -9.69 18.62 15.60
C ASP A 281 -8.22 18.24 15.37
N TYR A 282 -7.61 18.73 14.29
CA TYR A 282 -6.17 18.55 14.03
C TYR A 282 -5.30 19.14 15.15
N TYR A 283 -5.63 20.34 15.65
CA TYR A 283 -4.90 20.96 16.77
C TYR A 283 -5.19 20.30 18.11
N VAL A 284 -6.43 19.83 18.33
CA VAL A 284 -6.82 19.08 19.53
C VAL A 284 -5.97 17.81 19.66
N ARG A 285 -5.81 17.05 18.58
CA ARG A 285 -4.99 15.82 18.58
C ARG A 285 -3.52 16.08 18.87
N ARG A 286 -2.99 17.22 18.40
CA ARG A 286 -1.61 17.65 18.68
C ARG A 286 -1.44 18.30 20.06
N THR A 287 -2.44 18.22 20.94
CA THR A 287 -2.49 18.79 22.29
C THR A 287 -2.28 20.31 22.38
N LEU A 288 -2.45 21.02 21.26
CA LEU A 288 -2.33 22.48 21.17
C LEU A 288 -3.71 23.14 21.34
N TYR A 289 -4.27 23.05 22.55
CA TYR A 289 -5.65 23.47 22.84
C TYR A 289 -5.92 24.96 22.62
N GLU A 290 -4.98 25.85 22.98
CA GLU A 290 -5.19 27.30 22.77
C GLU A 290 -5.27 27.65 21.29
N LYS A 291 -4.49 26.99 20.43
CA LYS A 291 -4.58 27.19 18.98
C LYS A 291 -5.88 26.62 18.42
N ALA A 292 -6.39 25.52 18.97
CA ALA A 292 -7.69 24.98 18.58
C ALA A 292 -8.81 25.98 18.91
N ARG A 293 -8.74 26.66 20.06
CA ARG A 293 -9.68 27.73 20.44
C ARG A 293 -9.60 28.93 19.50
N ASP A 294 -8.39 29.40 19.19
CA ASP A 294 -8.20 30.50 18.23
C ASP A 294 -8.86 30.17 16.87
N VAL A 295 -8.72 28.93 16.41
CA VAL A 295 -9.35 28.42 15.18
C VAL A 295 -10.87 28.36 15.29
N PHE A 296 -11.43 27.96 16.44
CA PHE A 296 -12.88 27.95 16.66
C PHE A 296 -13.45 29.37 16.69
N GLU A 297 -12.82 30.32 17.38
CA GLU A 297 -13.25 31.73 17.40
C GLU A 297 -13.13 32.36 15.99
N GLU A 298 -12.08 32.04 15.24
CA GLU A 298 -11.95 32.45 13.84
C GLU A 298 -13.04 31.80 12.96
N GLY A 299 -13.36 30.52 13.17
CA GLY A 299 -14.42 29.81 12.47
C GLY A 299 -15.79 30.45 12.71
N VAL A 300 -16.16 30.63 13.97
CA VAL A 300 -17.41 31.30 14.37
C VAL A 300 -17.51 32.71 13.79
N SER A 301 -16.41 33.45 13.81
CA SER A 301 -16.35 34.81 13.28
C SER A 301 -16.16 34.90 11.77
N SER A 302 -16.02 33.80 11.02
CA SER A 302 -15.86 33.82 9.55
C SER A 302 -17.02 33.17 8.79
N VAL A 303 -17.80 32.31 9.44
CA VAL A 303 -18.93 31.63 8.82
C VAL A 303 -20.03 32.62 8.41
N MET A 304 -20.62 32.39 7.23
CA MET A 304 -21.73 33.17 6.69
C MET A 304 -23.09 32.47 6.82
N THR A 305 -23.13 31.14 6.97
CA THR A 305 -24.40 30.41 7.07
C THR A 305 -24.74 29.96 8.49
N VAL A 306 -26.02 30.07 8.86
CA VAL A 306 -26.50 29.61 10.18
C VAL A 306 -26.26 28.10 10.36
N GLN A 307 -26.38 27.31 9.29
CA GLN A 307 -26.12 25.87 9.32
C GLN A 307 -24.65 25.54 9.55
N GLU A 308 -23.72 26.24 8.89
CA GLU A 308 -22.29 26.05 9.16
C GLU A 308 -21.92 26.58 10.55
N PHE A 309 -22.59 27.64 11.03
CA PHE A 309 -22.36 28.19 12.36
C PHE A 309 -22.76 27.18 13.43
N SER A 310 -23.93 26.53 13.30
CA SER A 310 -24.35 25.52 14.27
C SER A 310 -23.36 24.36 14.32
N VAL A 311 -22.83 23.90 13.18
CA VAL A 311 -21.83 22.82 13.14
C VAL A 311 -20.54 23.20 13.88
N VAL A 312 -20.00 24.41 13.62
CA VAL A 312 -18.77 24.87 14.29
C VAL A 312 -19.01 25.12 15.78
N PHE A 313 -20.14 25.74 16.12
CA PHE A 313 -20.47 26.09 17.51
C PHE A 313 -20.73 24.84 18.36
N GLU A 314 -21.47 23.86 17.84
CA GLU A 314 -21.68 22.58 18.53
C GLU A 314 -20.36 21.85 18.76
N ALA A 315 -19.49 21.78 17.75
CA ALA A 315 -18.15 21.21 17.91
C ALA A 315 -17.30 21.97 18.95
N TYR A 316 -17.38 23.31 18.96
CA TYR A 316 -16.66 24.13 19.94
C TYR A 316 -17.17 23.90 21.37
N THR A 317 -18.49 23.82 21.56
CA THR A 317 -19.09 23.48 22.87
C THR A 317 -18.70 22.09 23.33
N GLN A 318 -18.71 21.09 22.44
CA GLN A 318 -18.30 19.72 22.77
C GLN A 318 -16.82 19.66 23.14
N PHE A 319 -15.97 20.44 22.45
CA PHE A 319 -14.56 20.57 22.78
C PHE A 319 -14.34 21.14 24.19
N GLU A 320 -14.92 22.30 24.51
CA GLU A 320 -14.76 22.89 25.86
C GLU A 320 -15.37 22.00 26.95
N GLN A 321 -16.51 21.36 26.68
CA GLN A 321 -17.10 20.35 27.58
C GLN A 321 -16.16 19.18 27.83
N SER A 322 -15.54 18.62 26.78
CA SER A 322 -14.60 17.51 26.91
C SER A 322 -13.36 17.92 27.70
N MET A 323 -12.91 19.17 27.55
CA MET A 323 -11.76 19.71 28.28
C MET A 323 -12.04 20.06 29.73
N LEU A 324 -13.30 20.40 30.04
CA LEU A 324 -13.79 20.55 31.39
C LEU A 324 -13.95 19.20 32.08
N ALA A 325 -14.62 18.25 31.42
CA ALA A 325 -14.85 16.90 31.94
C ALA A 325 -13.52 16.19 32.27
N ALA A 326 -12.56 16.18 31.34
CA ALA A 326 -11.26 15.55 31.56
C ALA A 326 -10.48 16.18 32.72
N LYS A 327 -10.69 17.47 33.00
CA LYS A 327 -10.08 18.13 34.15
C LYS A 327 -10.80 17.86 35.46
N LEU A 328 -12.12 17.80 35.46
CA LEU A 328 -12.90 17.45 36.64
C LEU A 328 -12.59 16.01 37.07
N GLU A 329 -12.48 15.08 36.12
CA GLU A 329 -12.06 13.70 36.39
C GLU A 329 -10.65 13.65 37.01
N ALA A 330 -9.69 14.40 36.46
CA ALA A 330 -8.33 14.48 37.03
C ALA A 330 -8.33 15.05 38.46
N ALA A 331 -9.11 16.11 38.71
CA ALA A 331 -9.24 16.70 40.05
C ALA A 331 -9.93 15.74 41.05
N GLU A 332 -10.90 14.94 40.61
CA GLU A 332 -11.53 13.90 41.43
C GLU A 332 -10.56 12.77 41.77
N GLU A 333 -9.73 12.34 40.81
CA GLU A 333 -8.69 11.32 41.02
C GLU A 333 -7.59 11.81 41.98
N ASP A 334 -7.12 13.05 41.81
CA ASP A 334 -6.14 13.67 42.71
C ASP A 334 -6.71 13.87 44.14
N GLY A 335 -7.99 14.23 44.24
CA GLY A 335 -8.71 14.32 45.52
C GLY A 335 -8.90 12.96 46.21
N ALA A 336 -9.06 11.88 45.45
CA ALA A 336 -9.16 10.52 45.99
C ALA A 336 -7.79 9.99 46.47
N ALA A 337 -6.71 10.24 45.72
CA ALA A 337 -5.36 9.85 46.09
C ALA A 337 -4.82 10.60 47.33
N GLY A 338 -5.24 11.85 47.54
CA GLY A 338 -4.90 12.64 48.72
C GLY A 338 -5.54 12.17 50.04
N SER A 339 -6.48 11.22 50.00
CA SER A 339 -7.22 10.75 51.18
C SER A 339 -6.65 9.49 51.84
N ASP A 340 -5.65 8.82 51.25
CA ASP A 340 -5.10 7.54 51.76
C ASP A 340 -3.65 7.63 52.32
N GLU A 341 -3.05 8.81 52.42
CA GLU A 341 -1.79 8.98 53.17
C GLU A 341 -2.03 9.15 54.69
N GLY A 342 -2.41 8.03 55.31
CA GLY A 342 -2.35 7.85 56.75
C GLY A 342 -0.90 7.86 57.28
N GLU A 343 -0.58 8.92 58.03
CA GLU A 343 0.36 8.97 59.16
C GLU A 343 1.51 7.92 59.18
N LYS A 344 2.66 8.23 58.58
CA LYS A 344 3.95 7.70 59.07
C LYS A 344 5.01 8.80 59.18
N GLY A 345 5.31 9.15 60.43
CA GLY A 345 6.29 10.15 60.80
C GLY A 345 7.74 9.77 60.46
N GLY A 346 8.54 10.80 60.16
CA GLY A 346 9.99 10.67 60.08
C GLY A 346 10.70 11.86 59.43
N LYS A 347 11.09 12.86 60.25
CA LYS A 347 12.13 13.89 59.99
C LYS A 347 12.06 14.67 58.66
N LYS A 348 11.42 15.84 58.77
CA LYS A 348 11.43 16.99 57.82
C LYS A 348 12.82 17.27 57.22
N ASN A 349 12.96 17.04 55.91
CA ASN A 349 14.00 17.67 55.12
C ASN A 349 13.56 19.08 54.74
N LYS A 350 14.45 20.07 54.88
CA LYS A 350 14.18 21.49 54.57
C LYS A 350 13.73 21.72 53.12
N VAL A 351 14.04 20.77 52.24
CA VAL A 351 13.67 20.74 50.82
C VAL A 351 12.19 20.38 50.63
N GLU A 352 11.69 19.32 51.28
CA GLU A 352 10.25 18.97 51.25
C GLU A 352 9.36 20.07 51.84
N LYS A 353 9.88 20.82 52.81
CA LYS A 353 9.17 21.98 53.37
C LYS A 353 9.09 23.13 52.36
N LEU A 354 10.17 23.37 51.60
CA LEU A 354 10.19 24.37 50.53
C LEU A 354 9.34 23.92 49.34
N GLU A 355 9.32 22.64 49.00
CA GLU A 355 8.43 22.06 47.99
C GLU A 355 6.96 22.14 48.42
N LYS A 356 6.63 21.87 49.69
CA LYS A 356 5.29 22.10 50.23
C LYS A 356 4.91 23.58 50.31
N GLU A 357 5.85 24.47 50.58
CA GLU A 357 5.62 25.93 50.60
C GLU A 357 5.53 26.51 49.17
N LEU A 358 6.21 25.92 48.18
CA LEU A 358 6.03 26.22 46.75
C LEU A 358 4.74 25.61 46.20
N ALA A 359 4.35 24.42 46.64
CA ALA A 359 3.06 23.82 46.30
C ALA A 359 1.89 24.56 46.96
N ALA A 360 2.11 25.16 48.12
CA ALA A 360 1.18 26.06 48.80
C ALA A 360 1.33 27.53 48.36
N CYS A 361 2.23 27.86 47.42
CA CYS A 361 2.22 29.17 46.78
C CYS A 361 0.94 29.26 45.96
N TRP A 362 0.24 30.38 46.10
CA TRP A 362 -1.03 30.74 45.46
C TRP A 362 -0.94 30.91 43.93
N LEU A 363 0.07 30.28 43.31
CA LEU A 363 0.35 30.23 41.87
C LEU A 363 0.30 28.79 41.33
N ASN A 364 0.22 27.78 42.19
CA ASN A 364 -0.16 26.43 41.80
C ASN A 364 -1.69 26.33 41.75
N ASP A 365 -2.28 27.05 40.80
CA ASP A 365 -3.65 26.85 40.34
C ASP A 365 -3.74 25.51 39.59
N GLU A 366 -3.52 24.40 40.29
CA GLU A 366 -3.82 23.07 39.75
C GLU A 366 -5.32 22.96 39.42
N ASP A 367 -6.16 23.76 40.09
CA ASP A 367 -7.59 23.94 39.87
C ASP A 367 -7.93 25.10 38.89
N ASP A 368 -7.38 25.10 37.67
CA ASP A 368 -7.87 25.94 36.55
C ASP A 368 -9.27 25.48 36.03
N THR A 369 -10.04 24.79 36.87
CA THR A 369 -11.41 24.31 36.61
C THR A 369 -12.39 25.47 36.59
N ASP A 370 -12.34 26.35 37.59
CA ASP A 370 -13.22 27.53 37.70
C ASP A 370 -13.02 28.51 36.53
N LEU A 371 -11.77 28.73 36.11
CA LEU A 371 -11.48 29.60 34.96
C LEU A 371 -12.06 29.01 33.66
N ARG A 372 -12.01 27.68 33.50
CA ARG A 372 -12.59 27.01 32.33
C ARG A 372 -14.12 26.98 32.38
N LEU A 373 -14.71 26.83 33.56
CA LEU A 373 -16.17 26.90 33.75
C LEU A 373 -16.66 28.30 33.38
N ALA A 374 -16.03 29.34 33.91
CA ALA A 374 -16.36 30.73 33.58
C ALA A 374 -16.21 31.03 32.07
N ARG A 375 -15.22 30.44 31.41
CA ARG A 375 -15.06 30.55 29.94
C ARG A 375 -16.19 29.84 29.19
N PHE A 376 -16.57 28.64 29.61
CA PHE A 376 -17.64 27.86 28.98
C PHE A 376 -19.00 28.55 29.14
N GLU A 377 -19.31 29.08 30.32
CA GLU A 377 -20.51 29.89 30.55
C GLU A 377 -20.54 31.11 29.65
N ARG A 378 -19.42 31.84 29.57
CA ARG A 378 -19.28 33.00 28.67
C ARG A 378 -19.52 32.63 27.20
N LEU A 379 -19.10 31.45 26.77
CA LEU A 379 -19.33 30.96 25.40
C LEU A 379 -20.81 30.71 25.14
N LEU A 380 -21.52 30.12 26.10
CA LEU A 380 -22.96 29.88 26.01
C LEU A 380 -23.76 31.19 26.00
N ASP A 381 -23.36 32.16 26.84
CA ASP A 381 -23.99 33.48 26.90
C ASP A 381 -23.82 34.27 25.60
N ARG A 382 -22.68 34.11 24.91
CA ARG A 382 -22.40 34.75 23.62
C ARG A 382 -23.14 34.11 22.44
N ARG A 383 -23.72 32.91 22.59
CA ARG A 383 -24.42 32.22 21.50
C ARG A 383 -25.47 33.08 20.78
N PRO A 384 -26.43 33.74 21.46
CA PRO A 384 -27.43 34.58 20.79
C PRO A 384 -26.81 35.76 20.04
N GLU A 385 -25.78 36.40 20.58
CA GLU A 385 -25.05 37.51 19.94
C GLU A 385 -24.31 37.05 18.68
N LEU A 386 -23.67 35.89 18.75
CA LEU A 386 -22.97 35.30 17.62
C LEU A 386 -23.96 34.90 16.53
N LEU A 387 -25.11 34.33 16.89
CA LEU A 387 -26.17 33.99 15.95
C LEU A 387 -26.72 35.25 15.26
N SER A 388 -26.95 36.34 16.01
CA SER A 388 -27.40 37.60 15.40
C SER A 388 -26.37 38.18 14.45
N SER A 389 -25.08 38.10 14.82
CA SER A 389 -24.01 38.56 13.94
C SER A 389 -23.94 37.75 12.62
N VAL A 390 -24.26 36.45 12.64
CA VAL A 390 -24.32 35.60 11.43
C VAL A 390 -25.51 35.98 10.56
N LEU A 391 -26.67 36.21 11.15
CA LEU A 391 -27.87 36.63 10.44
C LEU A 391 -27.71 38.02 9.80
N LEU A 392 -27.02 38.94 10.46
CA LEU A 392 -26.67 40.25 9.92
C LEU A 392 -25.68 40.16 8.75
N ARG A 393 -24.75 39.20 8.76
CA ARG A 393 -23.84 38.96 7.62
C ARG A 393 -24.57 38.43 6.39
N GLN A 394 -25.63 37.67 6.58
CA GLN A 394 -26.50 37.23 5.48
C GLN A 394 -27.36 38.38 4.97
N ASN A 395 -27.97 39.12 5.89
CA ASN A 395 -28.94 40.18 5.59
C ASN A 395 -28.63 41.45 6.42
N PRO A 396 -27.81 42.38 5.89
CA PRO A 396 -27.37 43.58 6.62
C PRO A 396 -28.51 44.54 7.01
N HIS A 397 -29.68 44.41 6.36
CA HIS A 397 -30.83 45.30 6.54
C HIS A 397 -31.85 44.79 7.58
N ASN A 398 -31.56 43.72 8.31
CA ASN A 398 -32.48 43.19 9.31
C ASN A 398 -32.42 44.00 10.62
N VAL A 399 -33.37 44.93 10.79
CA VAL A 399 -33.43 45.86 11.94
C VAL A 399 -33.70 45.14 13.27
N GLU A 400 -34.45 44.02 13.25
CA GLU A 400 -34.76 43.26 14.47
C GLU A 400 -33.52 42.59 15.07
N GLU A 401 -32.58 42.17 14.22
CA GLU A 401 -31.31 41.56 14.62
C GLU A 401 -30.34 42.61 15.21
N TRP A 402 -30.31 43.82 14.65
CA TRP A 402 -29.54 44.94 15.20
C TRP A 402 -30.00 45.36 16.60
N HIS A 403 -31.32 45.30 16.86
CA HIS A 403 -31.88 45.55 18.19
C HIS A 403 -31.54 44.46 19.20
N ARG A 404 -31.13 43.27 18.76
CA ARG A 404 -30.73 42.15 19.63
C ARG A 404 -29.24 42.20 19.97
N GLU A 405 -28.42 42.90 19.18
CA GLU A 405 -27.00 43.18 19.47
C GLU A 405 -26.78 44.42 20.35
N SER A 406 -27.75 45.34 20.45
CA SER A 406 -27.69 46.57 21.28
C SER A 406 -28.31 46.35 22.65
#